data_AF-A0A1F7LIM0-F1
#
_entry.id   AF-A0A1F7LIM0-F1
#
_cell.length_a   1.000
_cell.length_b   1.000
_cell.length_c   1.000
_cell.angle_alpha   90.00
_cell.angle_beta   90.00
_cell.angle_gamma   90.00
#
_symmetry.space_group_name_H-M   'P 1'
#
loop_
_entity.id
_entity.type
_entity.pdbx_description
1 polymer ?
#
loop_
_entity_poly.entity_id
_entity_poly.type
_entity_poly.pdbx_seq_one_letter_code
_entity_poly.pdbx_strand_id
1 'polypeptide(L)'
;MAIVAVSLTFVLLSRERVPAMLILLLLGAAVAIVRQPALLGELGTMAFRFHLPHFALASLRWEDVPTGVVVLGLPQAALTLGNAIITTVEENNALFPDRRITVRHVAIDHGLMNLVGTSLGGVPMCHGAGGMAGHVRFGARTGGSLVILGVLVLFVGLFLADSAATLFKLVPLSVLGAILFFGGLELAAGSHGSGLDKNDRYVLLVTAGMSMWNMGAGYLAGLLLWQCFQRGWLKA
;
A
#
# COMPACT_ATOMS: atom_id res chain seq x y z
N MET A 1 14.15 -8.66 -19.93
CA MET A 1 14.14 -7.46 -19.04
C MET A 1 13.64 -7.78 -17.65
N ALA A 2 12.47 -8.42 -17.49
CA ALA A 2 11.96 -8.78 -16.16
C ALA A 2 12.96 -9.64 -15.34
N ILE A 3 13.56 -10.67 -15.95
CA ILE A 3 14.57 -11.51 -15.28
C ILE A 3 15.78 -10.68 -14.83
N VAL A 4 16.34 -9.83 -15.71
CA VAL A 4 17.47 -8.94 -15.37
C VAL A 4 17.11 -7.95 -14.27
N ALA A 5 15.91 -7.36 -14.33
CA ALA A 5 15.42 -6.45 -13.30
C ALA A 5 15.24 -7.17 -11.95
N VAL A 6 14.70 -8.39 -11.94
CA VAL A 6 14.54 -9.22 -10.74
C VAL A 6 15.89 -9.65 -10.18
N SER A 7 16.83 -10.11 -11.02
CA SER A 7 18.19 -10.47 -10.60
C SER A 7 18.95 -9.28 -10.02
N LEU A 8 18.87 -8.12 -10.66
CA LEU A 8 19.47 -6.89 -10.15
C LEU A 8 18.81 -6.43 -8.86
N THR A 9 17.49 -6.59 -8.74
CA THR A 9 16.75 -6.30 -7.52
C THR A 9 17.22 -7.17 -6.36
N PHE A 10 17.41 -8.49 -6.57
CA PHE A 10 17.98 -9.39 -5.56
C PHE A 10 19.36 -8.93 -5.06
N VAL A 11 20.23 -8.52 -5.98
CA VAL A 11 21.58 -8.01 -5.66
C VAL A 11 21.53 -6.68 -4.90
N LEU A 12 20.64 -5.77 -5.31
CA LEU A 12 20.46 -4.46 -4.67
C LEU A 12 19.80 -4.57 -3.28
N LEU A 13 18.83 -5.47 -3.12
CA LEU A 13 18.15 -5.71 -1.84
C LEU A 13 19.04 -6.39 -0.81
N SER A 14 20.10 -7.10 -1.24
CA SER A 14 21.12 -7.66 -0.34
C SER A 14 22.02 -6.58 0.28
N ARG A 15 21.85 -5.30 -0.05
CA ARG A 15 22.66 -4.19 0.44
C ARG A 15 21.80 -3.25 1.30
N GLU A 16 21.85 -3.45 2.62
CA GLU A 16 21.03 -2.69 3.59
C GLU A 16 21.19 -1.16 3.53
N ARG A 17 22.31 -0.65 3.04
CA ARG A 17 22.57 0.80 2.97
C ARG A 17 22.09 1.46 1.69
N VAL A 18 21.59 0.68 0.73
CA VAL A 18 21.25 1.17 -0.61
C VAL A 18 19.72 1.28 -0.73
N PRO A 19 19.16 2.43 -1.15
CA PRO A 19 17.72 2.57 -1.38
C PRO A 19 17.33 1.83 -2.66
N ALA A 20 17.25 0.49 -2.58
CA ALA A 20 17.06 -0.38 -3.74
C ALA A 20 15.86 0.03 -4.60
N MET A 21 14.72 0.37 -3.97
CA MET A 21 13.53 0.84 -4.70
C MET A 21 13.78 2.12 -5.50
N LEU A 22 14.50 3.09 -4.93
CA LEU A 22 14.83 4.35 -5.62
C LEU A 22 15.74 4.07 -6.83
N ILE A 23 16.74 3.20 -6.66
CA ILE A 23 17.64 2.82 -7.76
C ILE A 23 16.88 2.08 -8.86
N LEU A 24 15.96 1.19 -8.50
CA LEU A 24 15.13 0.47 -9.45
C LEU A 24 14.20 1.41 -10.22
N LEU A 25 13.62 2.40 -9.54
CA LEU A 25 12.83 3.46 -10.18
C LEU A 25 13.67 4.29 -11.16
N LEU A 26 14.86 4.72 -10.76
CA LEU A 26 15.78 5.48 -11.63
C LEU A 26 16.24 4.66 -12.83
N LEU A 27 16.59 3.39 -12.62
CA LEU A 27 16.95 2.48 -13.71
C LEU A 27 15.76 2.20 -14.62
N GLY A 28 14.58 2.02 -14.04
CA GLY A 28 13.32 1.86 -14.79
C GLY A 28 13.07 3.06 -15.70
N ALA A 29 13.23 4.27 -15.17
CA ALA A 29 13.11 5.51 -15.92
C ALA A 29 14.17 5.61 -17.04
N ALA A 30 15.43 5.29 -16.74
CA ALA A 30 16.49 5.28 -17.74
C ALA A 30 16.19 4.28 -18.88
N VAL A 31 15.74 3.06 -18.53
CA VAL A 31 15.36 2.04 -19.51
C VAL A 31 14.15 2.48 -20.33
N ALA A 32 13.14 3.11 -19.71
CA ALA A 32 11.98 3.65 -20.40
C ALA A 32 12.39 4.71 -21.43
N ILE A 33 13.25 5.65 -21.05
CA ILE A 33 13.78 6.71 -21.93
C ILE A 33 14.60 6.13 -23.09
N VAL A 34 15.48 5.16 -22.81
CA VAL A 34 16.29 4.52 -23.87
C VAL A 34 15.42 3.76 -24.86
N ARG A 35 14.35 3.10 -24.39
CA ARG A 35 13.42 2.36 -25.25
C ARG A 35 12.48 3.27 -26.03
N GLN A 36 12.11 4.41 -25.45
CA GLN A 36 11.17 5.36 -26.04
C GLN A 36 11.69 6.79 -25.89
N PRO A 37 12.68 7.21 -26.71
CA PRO A 37 13.31 8.52 -26.61
C PRO A 37 12.32 9.69 -26.76
N ALA A 38 11.20 9.45 -27.45
CA ALA A 38 10.09 10.39 -27.58
C ALA A 38 9.51 10.84 -26.23
N LEU A 39 9.66 10.05 -25.16
CA LEU A 39 9.25 10.44 -23.80
C LEU A 39 9.97 11.71 -23.33
N LEU A 40 11.20 11.96 -23.76
CA LEU A 40 11.91 13.21 -23.44
C LEU A 40 11.24 14.43 -24.08
N GLY A 41 10.71 14.26 -25.30
CA GLY A 41 9.92 15.27 -25.99
C GLY A 41 8.58 15.52 -25.29
N GLU A 42 7.86 14.45 -24.92
CA GLU A 42 6.62 14.54 -24.14
C GLU A 42 6.84 15.24 -22.79
N LEU A 43 7.94 14.93 -22.09
CA LEU A 43 8.34 15.59 -20.85
C LEU A 43 8.69 17.08 -21.06
N GLY A 44 9.30 17.43 -22.20
CA GLY A 44 9.58 18.82 -22.55
C GLY A 44 8.32 19.65 -22.86
N THR A 45 7.22 18.99 -23.22
CA THR A 45 5.92 19.62 -23.50
C THR A 45 5.00 19.69 -22.28
N MET A 46 5.49 19.33 -21.09
CA MET A 46 4.69 19.40 -19.86
C MET A 46 4.19 20.82 -19.63
N ALA A 47 2.86 20.97 -19.57
CA ALA A 47 2.20 22.23 -19.33
C ALA A 47 1.72 22.30 -17.89
N PHE A 48 2.00 23.42 -17.22
CA PHE A 48 1.42 23.71 -15.92
C PHE A 48 -0.03 24.15 -16.12
N ARG A 49 -0.96 23.31 -15.66
CA ARG A 49 -2.41 23.57 -15.73
C ARG A 49 -3.04 23.23 -14.41
N PHE A 50 -3.79 24.18 -13.87
CA PHE A 50 -4.52 23.97 -12.62
C PHE A 50 -5.74 23.07 -12.83
N HIS A 51 -5.80 21.98 -12.08
CA HIS A 51 -6.86 20.99 -12.09
C HIS A 51 -7.50 20.91 -10.71
N LEU A 52 -8.83 20.93 -10.66
CA LEU A 52 -9.58 20.66 -9.44
C LEU A 52 -9.98 19.18 -9.42
N PRO A 53 -10.01 18.54 -8.23
CA PRO A 53 -10.51 17.19 -8.11
C PRO A 53 -11.99 17.11 -8.50
N HIS A 54 -12.39 15.97 -9.05
CA HIS A 54 -13.78 15.72 -9.39
C HIS A 54 -14.55 15.27 -8.15
N PHE A 55 -15.73 15.85 -7.91
CA PHE A 55 -16.56 15.46 -6.78
C PHE A 55 -17.32 14.17 -7.08
N ALA A 56 -16.78 13.03 -6.64
CA ALA A 56 -17.27 11.70 -7.00
C ALA A 56 -18.59 11.31 -6.31
N LEU A 57 -18.94 11.93 -5.18
CA LEU A 57 -20.21 11.62 -4.47
C LEU A 57 -21.45 11.89 -5.33
N ALA A 58 -21.37 12.80 -6.30
CA ALA A 58 -22.47 13.06 -7.24
C ALA A 58 -22.79 11.86 -8.15
N SER A 59 -21.86 10.93 -8.30
CA SER A 59 -22.00 9.74 -9.15
C SER A 59 -22.47 8.49 -8.40
N LEU A 60 -22.55 8.54 -7.06
CA LEU A 60 -22.91 7.40 -6.24
C LEU A 60 -24.41 7.07 -6.36
N ARG A 61 -24.73 5.83 -6.76
CA ARG A 61 -26.12 5.36 -6.81
C ARG A 61 -26.43 4.55 -5.56
N TRP A 62 -27.69 4.56 -5.15
CA TRP A 62 -28.16 3.74 -4.01
C TRP A 62 -27.95 2.24 -4.23
N GLU A 63 -27.93 1.81 -5.49
CA GLU A 63 -27.62 0.43 -5.91
C GLU A 63 -26.16 0.03 -5.63
N ASP A 64 -25.24 1.00 -5.57
CA ASP A 64 -23.82 0.75 -5.31
C ASP A 64 -23.55 0.51 -3.81
N VAL A 65 -24.41 1.01 -2.92
CA VAL A 65 -24.20 0.97 -1.47
C VAL A 65 -24.17 -0.46 -0.92
N PRO A 66 -25.13 -1.36 -1.23
CA PRO A 66 -25.07 -2.74 -0.76
C PRO A 66 -23.81 -3.47 -1.26
N THR A 67 -23.46 -3.28 -2.53
CA THR A 67 -22.27 -3.88 -3.14
C THR A 67 -21.01 -3.36 -2.47
N GLY A 68 -20.89 -2.04 -2.28
CA GLY A 68 -19.76 -1.40 -1.61
C GLY A 68 -19.61 -1.88 -0.16
N VAL A 69 -20.70 -1.97 0.61
CA VAL A 69 -20.66 -2.43 2.01
C VAL A 69 -20.28 -3.91 2.10
N VAL A 70 -20.96 -4.78 1.33
CA VAL A 70 -20.82 -6.24 1.48
C VAL A 70 -19.56 -6.77 0.80
N VAL A 71 -19.27 -6.30 -0.41
CA VAL A 71 -18.17 -6.83 -1.24
C VAL A 71 -16.85 -6.16 -0.91
N LEU A 72 -16.84 -4.87 -0.58
CA LEU A 72 -15.62 -4.11 -0.31
C LEU A 72 -15.43 -3.82 1.18
N GLY A 73 -16.44 -3.25 1.84
CA GLY A 73 -16.37 -2.76 3.21
C GLY A 73 -16.12 -3.85 4.25
N LEU A 74 -16.94 -4.91 4.25
CA LEU A 74 -16.82 -6.00 5.21
C LEU A 74 -15.43 -6.69 5.16
N PRO A 75 -14.92 -7.11 3.99
CA PRO A 75 -13.57 -7.68 3.89
C PRO A 75 -12.46 -6.71 4.33
N GLN A 76 -12.62 -5.42 3.99
CA GLN A 76 -11.63 -4.41 4.30
C GLN A 76 -11.61 -3.99 5.76
N ALA A 77 -12.71 -4.14 6.51
CA ALA A 77 -12.79 -3.70 7.90
C ALA A 77 -11.72 -4.37 8.78
N ALA A 78 -11.59 -5.70 8.69
CA ALA A 78 -10.61 -6.43 9.47
C ALA A 78 -9.17 -6.16 9.00
N LEU A 79 -8.95 -6.12 7.67
CA LEU A 79 -7.64 -5.86 7.08
C LEU A 79 -7.15 -4.45 7.45
N THR A 80 -8.04 -3.46 7.39
CA THR A 80 -7.76 -2.07 7.76
C THR A 80 -7.45 -1.94 9.25
N LEU A 81 -8.25 -2.59 10.10
CA LEU A 81 -8.01 -2.55 11.54
C LEU A 81 -6.64 -3.13 11.91
N GLY A 82 -6.30 -4.30 11.37
CA GLY A 82 -5.00 -4.92 11.62
C GLY A 82 -3.85 -4.11 11.02
N ASN A 83 -3.78 -4.07 9.68
CA ASN A 83 -2.58 -3.61 8.97
C ASN A 83 -2.43 -2.08 8.96
N ALA A 84 -3.52 -1.33 8.91
CA ALA A 84 -3.46 0.13 8.75
C ALA A 84 -3.59 0.87 10.08
N ILE A 85 -4.33 0.32 11.05
CA ILE A 85 -4.60 1.01 12.31
C ILE A 85 -3.70 0.45 13.42
N ILE A 86 -3.82 -0.83 13.79
CA ILE A 86 -3.08 -1.42 14.91
C ILE A 86 -1.57 -1.40 14.64
N THR A 87 -1.12 -1.94 13.50
CA THR A 87 0.30 -2.01 13.17
C THR A 87 0.93 -0.61 13.08
N THR A 88 0.22 0.39 12.56
CA THR A 88 0.71 1.79 12.54
C THR A 88 0.90 2.35 13.95
N VAL A 89 -0.04 2.08 14.86
CA VAL A 89 0.05 2.53 16.26
C VAL A 89 1.21 1.85 16.97
N GLU A 90 1.37 0.54 16.79
CA GLU A 90 2.48 -0.22 17.37
C GLU A 90 3.82 0.29 16.87
N GLU A 91 3.97 0.46 15.54
CA GLU A 91 5.19 0.96 14.92
C GLU A 91 5.52 2.39 15.39
N ASN A 92 4.53 3.30 15.41
CA ASN A 92 4.74 4.66 15.92
C ASN A 92 5.19 4.65 17.38
N ASN A 93 4.53 3.85 18.22
CA ASN A 93 4.82 3.83 19.66
C ASN A 93 6.14 3.13 19.97
N ALA A 94 6.61 2.23 19.10
CA ALA A 94 7.94 1.64 19.17
C ALA A 94 9.03 2.63 18.75
N LEU A 95 8.82 3.36 17.64
CA LEU A 95 9.80 4.32 17.11
C LEU A 95 9.84 5.64 17.91
N PHE A 96 8.70 6.06 18.46
CA PHE A 96 8.52 7.34 19.17
C PHE A 96 7.83 7.12 20.52
N PRO A 97 8.49 6.48 21.50
CA PRO A 97 7.88 6.13 22.79
C PRO A 97 7.41 7.35 23.60
N ASP A 98 7.98 8.52 23.36
CA ASP A 98 7.61 9.79 24.01
C ASP A 98 6.39 10.47 23.36
N ARG A 99 5.93 9.99 22.20
CA ARG A 99 4.84 10.58 21.41
C ARG A 99 3.82 9.52 21.00
N ARG A 100 3.29 8.82 21.99
CA ARG A 100 2.37 7.72 21.77
C ARG A 100 1.06 8.17 21.16
N ILE A 101 0.54 7.35 20.24
CA ILE A 101 -0.79 7.48 19.65
C ILE A 101 -1.66 6.29 20.05
N THR A 102 -2.98 6.41 19.84
CA THR A 102 -3.93 5.35 20.18
C THR A 102 -4.67 4.86 18.95
N VAL A 103 -5.09 3.58 19.00
CA VAL A 103 -5.93 2.93 17.97
C VAL A 103 -7.16 3.78 17.63
N ARG A 104 -7.83 4.34 18.65
CA ARG A 104 -9.01 5.19 18.45
C ARG A 104 -8.70 6.45 17.64
N HIS A 105 -7.60 7.14 17.92
CA HIS A 105 -7.23 8.34 17.18
C HIS A 105 -6.91 8.02 15.72
N VAL A 106 -6.10 6.98 15.48
CA VAL A 106 -5.74 6.56 14.11
C VAL A 106 -6.96 6.06 13.34
N ALA A 107 -7.90 5.35 13.99
CA ALA A 107 -9.13 4.89 13.34
C ALA A 107 -10.02 6.06 12.87
N ILE A 108 -10.18 7.10 13.70
CA ILE A 108 -10.97 8.28 13.36
C ILE A 108 -10.29 9.05 12.21
N ASP A 109 -8.99 9.29 12.32
CA ASP A 109 -8.21 9.98 11.29
C ASP A 109 -8.26 9.22 9.95
N HIS A 110 -8.09 7.90 9.98
CA HIS A 110 -8.18 7.04 8.81
C HIS A 110 -9.57 7.10 8.15
N GLY A 111 -10.65 7.10 8.95
CA GLY A 111 -12.01 7.26 8.47
C GLY A 111 -12.23 8.61 7.80
N LEU A 112 -11.76 9.70 8.42
CA LEU A 112 -11.88 11.05 7.87
C LEU A 112 -11.07 11.20 6.58
N MET A 113 -9.83 10.73 6.56
CA MET A 113 -8.96 10.72 5.38
C MET A 113 -9.64 10.03 4.19
N ASN A 114 -10.24 8.87 4.42
CA ASN A 114 -10.93 8.12 3.36
C ASN A 114 -12.25 8.78 2.95
N LEU A 115 -13.03 9.32 3.88
CA LEU A 115 -14.28 10.01 3.56
C LEU A 115 -14.02 11.25 2.69
N VAL A 116 -13.01 12.05 3.04
CA VAL A 116 -12.61 13.23 2.27
C VAL A 116 -11.94 12.83 0.96
N GLY A 117 -10.98 11.90 0.99
CA GLY A 117 -10.24 11.48 -0.21
C GLY A 117 -11.16 10.85 -1.28
N THR A 118 -12.01 9.91 -0.89
CA THR A 118 -12.90 9.22 -1.82
C THR A 118 -14.04 10.10 -2.33
N SER A 119 -14.52 11.05 -1.53
CA SER A 119 -15.51 12.03 -2.01
C SER A 119 -14.96 12.97 -3.09
N LEU A 120 -13.65 13.17 -3.12
CA LEU A 120 -12.92 13.91 -4.15
C LEU A 120 -12.42 13.02 -5.30
N GLY A 121 -12.95 11.80 -5.44
CA GLY A 121 -12.59 10.87 -6.50
C GLY A 121 -11.28 10.11 -6.27
N GLY A 122 -10.71 10.19 -5.07
CA GLY A 122 -9.56 9.38 -4.68
C GLY A 122 -9.94 7.91 -4.45
N VAL A 123 -8.94 7.04 -4.52
CA VAL A 123 -9.07 5.64 -4.09
C VAL A 123 -8.93 5.54 -2.56
N PRO A 124 -9.50 4.50 -1.92
CA PRO A 124 -9.26 4.26 -0.49
C PRO A 124 -7.77 4.17 -0.16
N MET A 125 -7.36 4.79 0.94
CA MET A 125 -5.98 4.92 1.39
C MET A 125 -5.81 4.38 2.81
N CYS A 126 -4.57 4.09 3.18
CA CYS A 126 -4.23 3.65 4.52
C CYS A 126 -3.03 4.39 5.11
N HIS A 127 -2.94 4.33 6.43
CA HIS A 127 -1.67 4.58 7.10
C HIS A 127 -0.77 3.37 6.88
N GLY A 128 0.46 3.60 6.44
CA GLY A 128 1.42 2.55 6.18
C GLY A 128 2.50 2.51 7.24
N ALA A 129 2.46 1.53 8.15
CA ALA A 129 3.52 1.29 9.13
C ALA A 129 4.89 1.12 8.46
N GLY A 130 4.97 0.31 7.38
CA GLY A 130 6.19 0.15 6.61
C GLY A 130 6.68 1.44 5.92
N GLY A 131 5.74 2.29 5.48
CA GLY A 131 6.07 3.62 4.94
C GLY A 131 6.69 4.53 5.99
N MET A 132 6.10 4.55 7.20
CA MET A 132 6.65 5.26 8.35
C MET A 132 8.05 4.77 8.71
N ALA A 133 8.23 3.46 8.86
CA ALA A 133 9.53 2.84 9.11
C ALA A 133 10.56 3.22 8.04
N GLY A 134 10.15 3.25 6.76
CA GLY A 134 10.96 3.70 5.64
C GLY A 134 11.42 5.16 5.80
N HIS A 135 10.50 6.09 6.08
CA HIS A 135 10.88 7.48 6.33
C HIS A 135 11.86 7.63 7.49
N VAL A 136 11.64 6.90 8.59
CA VAL A 136 12.53 6.93 9.76
C VAL A 136 13.91 6.33 9.44
N ARG A 137 13.98 5.25 8.67
CA ARG A 137 15.22 4.65 8.16
C ARG A 137 16.02 5.64 7.31
N PHE A 138 15.35 6.50 6.53
CA PHE A 138 15.98 7.57 5.76
C PHE A 138 16.22 8.87 6.54
N GLY A 139 16.10 8.84 7.87
CA GLY A 139 16.49 9.93 8.75
C GLY A 139 15.35 10.87 9.17
N ALA A 140 14.11 10.62 8.75
CA ALA A 140 12.98 11.40 9.27
C ALA A 140 12.81 11.15 10.78
N ARG A 141 12.53 12.22 11.53
CA ARG A 141 12.27 12.17 12.99
C ARG A 141 10.96 12.85 13.37
N THR A 142 10.27 13.43 12.40
CA THR A 142 9.00 14.13 12.57
C THR A 142 8.10 13.84 11.35
N GLY A 143 6.80 14.14 11.48
CA GLY A 143 5.86 14.06 10.36
C GLY A 143 6.12 15.04 9.22
N GLY A 144 7.13 15.92 9.33
CA GLY A 144 7.47 16.89 8.28
C GLY A 144 7.81 16.22 6.95
N SER A 145 8.42 15.04 6.94
CA SER A 145 8.69 14.29 5.70
C SER A 145 7.40 13.89 4.98
N LEU A 146 6.35 13.52 5.72
CA LEU A 146 5.04 13.17 5.17
C LEU A 146 4.33 14.41 4.63
N VAL A 147 4.42 15.54 5.33
CA VAL A 147 3.86 16.82 4.85
C VAL A 147 4.54 17.26 3.55
N ILE A 148 5.88 17.20 3.48
CA ILE A 148 6.63 17.53 2.26
C ILE A 148 6.20 16.61 1.10
N LEU A 149 6.14 15.29 1.34
CA LEU A 149 5.69 14.34 0.33
C LEU A 149 4.26 14.64 -0.14
N GLY A 150 3.34 14.87 0.79
CA GLY A 150 1.94 15.21 0.48
C GLY A 150 1.82 16.50 -0.33
N VAL A 151 2.58 17.54 0.01
CA VAL A 151 2.61 18.81 -0.73
C VAL A 151 3.16 18.61 -2.15
N LEU A 152 4.22 17.82 -2.32
CA LEU A 152 4.78 17.52 -3.64
C LEU A 152 3.79 16.74 -4.51
N VAL A 153 3.14 15.72 -3.96
CA VAL A 153 2.14 14.92 -4.68
C VAL A 153 0.92 15.77 -5.03
N LEU A 154 0.46 16.61 -4.11
CA LEU A 154 -0.64 17.54 -4.34
C LEU A 154 -0.28 18.58 -5.40
N PHE A 155 0.95 19.09 -5.41
CA PHE A 155 1.44 19.98 -6.47
C PHE A 155 1.40 19.28 -7.85
N VAL A 156 1.87 18.04 -7.94
CA VAL A 156 1.81 17.26 -9.18
C VAL A 156 0.35 17.03 -9.60
N GLY A 157 -0.53 16.66 -8.67
CA GLY A 157 -1.95 16.43 -8.95
C GLY A 157 -2.71 17.68 -9.38
N LEU A 158 -2.39 18.85 -8.79
CA LEU A 158 -3.08 20.10 -9.12
C LEU A 158 -2.52 20.78 -10.37
N PHE A 159 -1.21 20.70 -10.63
CA PHE A 159 -0.58 21.49 -11.69
C PHE A 159 -0.06 20.68 -12.88
N LEU A 160 0.14 19.37 -12.70
CA LEU A 160 0.75 18.48 -13.69
C LEU A 160 -0.11 17.24 -13.97
N ALA A 161 -1.42 17.28 -13.69
CA ALA A 161 -2.33 16.14 -13.85
C ALA A 161 -2.26 15.51 -15.26
N ASP A 162 -2.34 16.34 -16.31
CA ASP A 162 -2.24 15.90 -17.71
C ASP A 162 -0.90 15.20 -18.00
N SER A 163 0.15 15.61 -17.29
CA SER A 163 1.51 15.10 -17.43
C SER A 163 1.81 13.93 -16.49
N ALA A 164 0.95 13.66 -15.50
CA ALA A 164 1.12 12.58 -14.54
C ALA A 164 1.10 11.21 -15.25
N ALA A 165 0.27 11.05 -16.29
CA ALA A 165 0.29 9.86 -17.13
C ALA A 165 1.66 9.63 -17.79
N THR A 166 2.31 10.69 -18.27
CA THR A 166 3.65 10.64 -18.86
C THR A 166 4.71 10.31 -17.80
N LEU A 167 4.60 10.85 -16.59
CA LEU A 167 5.44 10.47 -15.45
C LEU A 167 5.30 8.98 -15.12
N PHE A 168 4.09 8.42 -15.16
CA PHE A 168 3.88 6.98 -14.93
C PHE A 168 4.46 6.10 -16.03
N LYS A 169 4.54 6.57 -17.28
CA LYS A 169 5.24 5.84 -18.37
C LYS A 169 6.74 5.63 -18.09
N LEU A 170 7.35 6.46 -17.23
CA LEU A 170 8.74 6.30 -16.82
C LEU A 170 8.95 5.10 -15.89
N VAL A 171 7.89 4.47 -15.37
CA VAL A 171 8.00 3.29 -14.52
C VAL A 171 7.57 2.05 -15.33
N PRO A 172 8.51 1.27 -15.89
CA PRO A 172 8.16 0.09 -16.66
C PRO A 172 7.38 -0.91 -15.79
N LEU A 173 6.35 -1.54 -16.37
CA LEU A 173 5.54 -2.55 -15.69
C LEU A 173 6.38 -3.70 -15.11
N SER A 174 7.52 -4.04 -15.73
CA SER A 174 8.43 -5.05 -15.21
C SER A 174 9.13 -4.64 -13.91
N VAL A 175 9.44 -3.36 -13.74
CA VAL A 175 10.03 -2.83 -12.50
C VAL A 175 8.97 -2.77 -11.41
N LEU A 176 7.76 -2.28 -11.76
CA LEU A 176 6.63 -2.27 -10.85
C LEU A 176 6.29 -3.69 -10.35
N GLY A 177 6.23 -4.67 -11.26
CA GLY A 177 6.01 -6.07 -10.92
C GLY A 177 7.10 -6.65 -10.01
N ALA A 178 8.36 -6.28 -10.21
CA ALA A 178 9.44 -6.67 -9.31
C ALA A 178 9.26 -6.06 -7.91
N ILE A 179 8.97 -4.75 -7.80
CA ILE A 179 8.73 -4.09 -6.52
C ILE A 179 7.58 -4.76 -5.77
N LEU A 180 6.46 -5.02 -6.45
CA LEU A 180 5.30 -5.69 -5.87
C LEU A 180 5.61 -7.13 -5.44
N PHE A 181 6.38 -7.87 -6.24
CA PHE A 181 6.81 -9.22 -5.90
C PHE A 181 7.66 -9.27 -4.63
N PHE A 182 8.66 -8.38 -4.53
CA PHE A 182 9.51 -8.31 -3.33
C PHE A 182 8.76 -7.81 -2.11
N GLY A 183 7.88 -6.82 -2.25
CA GLY A 183 7.00 -6.40 -1.16
C GLY A 183 6.12 -7.55 -0.67
N GLY A 184 5.57 -8.36 -1.59
CA GLY A 184 4.82 -9.57 -1.25
C GLY A 184 5.68 -10.63 -0.54
N LEU A 185 6.91 -10.86 -1.01
CA LEU A 185 7.84 -11.78 -0.36
C LEU A 185 8.23 -11.32 1.06
N GLU A 186 8.47 -10.02 1.26
CA GLU A 186 8.83 -9.46 2.57
C GLU A 186 7.67 -9.62 3.57
N LEU A 187 6.43 -9.34 3.14
CA LEU A 187 5.23 -9.58 3.94
C LEU A 187 5.03 -11.07 4.25
N ALA A 188 5.25 -11.95 3.27
CA ALA A 188 5.14 -13.40 3.47
C ALA A 188 6.23 -13.93 4.42
N ALA A 189 7.47 -13.47 4.28
CA ALA A 189 8.57 -13.86 5.15
C ALA A 189 8.34 -13.39 6.60
N GLY A 190 7.80 -12.19 6.78
CA GLY A 190 7.43 -11.66 8.11
C GLY A 190 6.34 -12.44 8.83
N SER A 191 5.53 -13.22 8.09
CA SER A 191 4.48 -14.07 8.69
C SER A 191 5.03 -15.32 9.41
N HIS A 192 6.33 -15.65 9.25
CA HIS A 192 7.00 -16.71 9.98
C HIS A 192 7.35 -16.29 11.42
N GLY A 193 6.32 -16.06 12.25
CA GLY A 193 6.48 -15.76 13.67
C GLY A 193 6.81 -17.00 14.50
N SER A 194 7.81 -16.89 15.39
CA SER A 194 8.06 -17.85 16.47
C SER A 194 6.93 -17.75 17.50
N GLY A 195 5.85 -18.52 17.30
CA GLY A 195 4.68 -18.50 18.19
C GLY A 195 3.40 -19.05 17.59
N LEU A 196 3.33 -19.22 16.27
CA LEU A 196 2.16 -19.81 15.61
C LEU A 196 2.09 -21.31 15.87
N ASP A 197 1.02 -21.74 16.53
CA ASP A 197 0.72 -23.15 16.72
C ASP A 197 0.25 -23.80 15.40
N LYS A 198 -0.05 -25.10 15.42
CA LYS A 198 -0.49 -25.81 14.22
C LYS A 198 -1.81 -25.22 13.69
N ASN A 199 -2.78 -24.91 14.57
CA ASN A 199 -4.09 -24.38 14.20
C ASN A 199 -3.96 -22.99 13.55
N ASP A 200 -3.14 -22.11 14.12
CA ASP A 200 -2.89 -20.77 13.60
C ASP A 200 -2.31 -20.80 12.19
N ARG A 201 -1.41 -21.76 11.92
CA ARG A 201 -0.86 -21.97 10.57
C ARG A 201 -1.93 -22.41 9.58
N TYR A 202 -2.85 -23.29 9.98
CA TYR A 202 -3.99 -23.66 9.11
C TYR A 202 -4.89 -22.46 8.82
N VAL A 203 -5.21 -21.66 9.85
CA VAL A 203 -5.98 -20.42 9.67
C VAL A 203 -5.28 -19.48 8.70
N LEU A 204 -3.99 -19.23 8.90
CA LEU A 204 -3.18 -18.37 8.03
C LEU A 204 -3.18 -18.86 6.58
N LEU A 205 -2.88 -20.14 6.36
CA LEU A 205 -2.77 -20.72 5.00
C LEU A 205 -4.11 -20.77 4.28
N VAL A 206 -5.19 -21.12 4.97
CA VAL A 206 -6.55 -21.11 4.40
C VAL A 206 -6.97 -19.69 4.06
N THR A 207 -6.75 -18.74 4.97
CA THR A 207 -7.04 -17.32 4.72
C THR A 207 -6.28 -16.84 3.49
N ALA A 208 -4.95 -17.01 3.47
CA ALA A 208 -4.09 -16.58 2.38
C ALA A 208 -4.48 -17.24 1.04
N GLY A 209 -4.70 -18.55 1.04
CA GLY A 209 -5.06 -19.30 -0.17
C GLY A 209 -6.40 -18.86 -0.75
N MET A 210 -7.41 -18.69 0.08
CA MET A 210 -8.74 -18.23 -0.34
C MET A 210 -8.71 -16.75 -0.78
N SER A 211 -7.90 -15.92 -0.12
CA SER A 211 -7.72 -14.51 -0.48
C SER A 211 -7.12 -14.30 -1.87
N MET A 212 -6.39 -15.27 -2.43
CA MET A 212 -5.90 -15.21 -3.82
C MET A 212 -7.04 -15.17 -4.85
N TRP A 213 -8.18 -15.78 -4.52
CA TRP A 213 -9.38 -15.74 -5.36
C TRP A 213 -10.34 -14.62 -4.95
N ASN A 214 -10.60 -14.51 -3.64
CA ASN A 214 -11.48 -13.48 -3.11
C ASN A 214 -11.10 -13.13 -1.66
N MET A 215 -10.68 -11.87 -1.43
CA MET A 215 -10.26 -11.42 -0.10
C MET A 215 -11.36 -11.54 0.96
N GLY A 216 -12.62 -11.31 0.61
CA GLY A 216 -13.76 -11.45 1.53
C GLY A 216 -14.05 -12.88 1.93
N ALA A 217 -14.03 -13.80 0.95
CA ALA A 217 -14.13 -15.23 1.22
C ALA A 217 -12.96 -15.71 2.09
N GLY A 218 -11.74 -15.21 1.83
CA GLY A 218 -10.56 -15.52 2.65
C GLY A 218 -10.72 -15.09 4.09
N TYR A 219 -11.16 -13.85 4.35
CA TYR A 219 -11.43 -13.37 5.70
C TYR A 219 -12.48 -14.21 6.43
N LEU A 220 -13.63 -14.48 5.78
CA LEU A 220 -14.70 -15.27 6.39
C LEU A 220 -14.28 -16.71 6.66
N ALA A 221 -13.58 -17.35 5.71
CA ALA A 221 -13.07 -18.71 5.87
C ALA A 221 -12.07 -18.79 7.03
N GLY A 222 -11.14 -17.84 7.11
CA GLY A 222 -10.19 -17.72 8.22
C GLY A 222 -10.87 -17.54 9.57
N LEU A 223 -11.82 -16.61 9.66
CA LEU A 223 -12.55 -16.32 10.90
C LEU A 223 -13.37 -17.53 11.38
N LEU A 224 -14.09 -18.19 10.47
CA LEU A 224 -14.87 -19.39 10.80
C LEU A 224 -13.96 -20.54 11.26
N LEU A 225 -12.85 -20.77 10.56
CA LEU A 225 -11.89 -21.80 10.92
C LEU A 225 -11.27 -21.55 12.30
N TRP A 226 -10.86 -20.30 12.56
CA TRP A 226 -10.36 -19.88 13.86
C TRP A 226 -11.40 -20.11 14.97
N GLN A 227 -12.66 -19.74 14.73
CA GLN A 227 -13.75 -19.94 15.68
C GLN A 227 -14.01 -21.43 15.98
N CYS A 228 -13.92 -22.29 14.96
CA CYS A 228 -14.07 -23.74 15.11
C CYS A 228 -12.96 -24.34 15.98
N PHE A 229 -11.72 -23.88 15.82
CA PHE A 229 -10.61 -24.30 16.67
C PHE A 229 -10.78 -23.80 18.12
N GLN A 230 -11.17 -22.55 18.32
CA GLN A 230 -11.40 -21.98 19.66
C GLN A 230 -12.54 -22.69 20.41
N ARG A 231 -13.58 -23.13 19.69
CA ARG A 231 -14.68 -23.91 20.28
C ARG A 231 -14.37 -25.40 20.44
N GLY A 232 -13.20 -25.85 20.01
CA GLY A 232 -12.79 -27.26 20.07
C GLY A 232 -13.58 -28.18 19.14
N TRP A 233 -14.29 -27.62 18.14
CA TRP A 233 -15.03 -28.41 17.14
C TRP A 233 -14.09 -29.13 16.16
N LEU A 234 -12.90 -28.56 15.96
CA LEU A 234 -11.83 -29.10 15.13
C LEU A 234 -10.52 -29.08 15.93
N LYS A 235 -9.59 -29.98 15.62
CA LYS A 235 -8.19 -29.97 16.08
C LYS A 235 -7.31 -30.38 14.92
N ALA A 236 -6.27 -29.60 14.64
CA ALA A 236 -5.31 -29.88 13.59
C ALA A 236 -4.18 -30.80 14.05
#